data_AF-A0A1V9E1G1-F1
#
_entry.id   AF-A0A1V9E1G1-F1
#
_cell.length_a   1.000
_cell.length_b   1.000
_cell.length_c   1.000
_cell.angle_alpha   90.00
_cell.angle_beta   90.00
_cell.angle_gamma   90.00
#
_symmetry.space_group_name_H-M   'P 1'
#
loop_
_entity.id
_entity.type
_entity.pdbx_description
1 polymer ?
#
loop_
_entity_poly.entity_id
_entity_poly.type
_entity_poly.pdbx_seq_one_letter_code
_entity_poly.pdbx_strand_id
1 'polypeptide(L)'
;MEITQIQLFDLFRSKFGDKEAEAFVHVIEEKMDTKINQRMQLVATKDDIADLRIATRDDISVLRLEMAALRESLKGDILKLEVSTHDDIGKMKNDLSRTIYLTSLGQLFAIVAAVVSLTLLLLKK
;
A
#
# COMPACT_ATOMS: atom_id res chain seq x y z
N MET A 1 -42.22 -1.49 30.49
CA MET A 1 -42.37 -1.93 31.88
C MET A 1 -42.19 -3.43 31.86
N GLU A 2 -41.03 -3.92 32.29
CA GLU A 2 -40.74 -5.36 32.33
C GLU A 2 -41.54 -5.98 33.48
N ILE A 3 -42.31 -7.02 33.17
CA ILE A 3 -43.01 -7.82 34.19
C ILE A 3 -41.97 -8.80 34.74
N THR A 4 -41.72 -8.76 36.04
CA THR A 4 -40.77 -9.69 36.66
C THR A 4 -41.38 -11.10 36.75
N GLN A 5 -40.55 -12.14 36.83
CA GLN A 5 -41.01 -13.55 36.96
C GLN A 5 -42.04 -13.70 38.09
N ILE A 6 -41.81 -13.02 39.21
CA ILE A 6 -42.69 -13.03 40.39
C ILE A 6 -44.07 -12.44 40.03
N GLN A 7 -44.10 -11.31 39.31
CA GLN A 7 -45.36 -10.69 38.88
C GLN A 7 -46.11 -11.53 37.84
N LEU A 8 -45.38 -12.25 36.98
CA LEU A 8 -45.96 -13.16 36.00
C LEU A 8 -46.58 -14.37 36.71
N PHE A 9 -45.86 -14.97 37.65
CA PHE A 9 -46.33 -16.09 38.47
C PHE A 9 -47.59 -15.72 39.25
N ASP A 10 -47.61 -14.59 39.95
CA ASP A 10 -48.77 -14.14 40.73
C ASP A 10 -50.02 -13.94 39.86
N LEU A 11 -49.84 -13.42 38.64
CA LEU A 11 -50.93 -13.24 37.68
C LEU A 11 -51.53 -14.58 37.24
N PHE A 12 -50.69 -15.55 36.90
CA PHE A 12 -51.14 -16.89 36.47
C PHE A 12 -51.71 -17.70 37.63
N ARG A 13 -51.12 -17.57 38.82
CA ARG A 13 -51.58 -18.21 40.05
C ARG A 13 -53.03 -17.85 40.37
N SER A 14 -53.37 -16.55 40.24
CA SER A 14 -54.72 -16.04 40.50
C SER A 14 -55.81 -16.62 39.59
N LYS A 15 -55.44 -17.16 38.41
CA LYS A 15 -56.37 -17.63 37.38
C LYS A 15 -56.38 -19.15 37.19
N PHE A 16 -55.26 -19.83 37.45
CA PHE A 16 -55.07 -21.23 37.06
C PHE A 16 -54.58 -22.14 38.18
N GLY A 17 -54.18 -21.60 39.34
CA GLY A 17 -53.60 -22.37 40.45
C GLY A 17 -52.06 -22.42 40.41
N ASP A 18 -51.48 -22.84 41.54
CA ASP A 18 -50.02 -22.74 41.77
C ASP A 18 -49.21 -23.60 40.79
N LYS A 19 -49.66 -24.84 40.51
CA LYS A 19 -48.91 -25.80 39.68
C LYS A 19 -48.90 -25.40 38.21
N GLU A 20 -50.03 -24.94 37.70
CA GLU A 20 -50.21 -24.51 36.33
C GLU A 20 -49.46 -23.20 36.05
N ALA A 21 -49.44 -22.29 37.03
CA ALA A 21 -48.65 -21.06 36.96
C ALA A 21 -47.14 -21.32 36.94
N GLU A 22 -46.66 -22.24 37.79
CA GLU A 22 -45.25 -22.63 37.86
C GLU A 22 -44.77 -23.25 36.54
N ALA A 23 -45.54 -24.20 36.00
CA ALA A 23 -45.22 -24.85 34.73
C ALA A 23 -45.17 -23.84 33.56
N PHE A 24 -46.08 -22.87 33.54
CA PHE A 24 -46.15 -21.89 32.46
C PHE A 24 -45.01 -20.86 32.52
N VAL A 25 -44.66 -20.39 33.73
CA VAL A 25 -43.52 -19.48 33.93
C VAL A 25 -42.21 -20.16 33.52
N HIS A 26 -42.01 -21.43 33.91
CA HIS A 26 -40.82 -22.20 33.52
C HIS A 26 -40.68 -22.35 31.99
N VAL A 27 -41.77 -22.66 31.28
CA VAL A 27 -41.73 -22.77 29.81
C VAL A 27 -41.40 -21.44 29.13
N ILE A 28 -41.87 -20.32 29.69
CA ILE A 28 -41.53 -18.99 29.17
C ILE A 28 -40.05 -18.67 29.38
N GLU A 29 -39.51 -18.96 30.56
CA GLU A 29 -38.08 -18.79 30.87
C GLU A 29 -37.20 -19.59 29.92
N GLU A 30 -37.48 -20.89 29.76
CA GLU A 30 -36.73 -21.77 28.87
C GLU A 30 -36.75 -21.27 27.41
N LYS A 31 -37.92 -20.83 26.92
CA LYS A 31 -38.03 -20.25 25.58
C LYS A 31 -37.32 -18.91 25.45
N MET A 32 -37.33 -18.09 26.50
CA MET A 32 -36.66 -16.80 26.52
C MET A 32 -35.14 -16.98 26.51
N ASP A 33 -34.60 -17.87 27.34
CA ASP A 33 -33.18 -18.23 27.36
C ASP A 33 -32.72 -18.80 26.02
N THR A 34 -33.51 -19.71 25.44
CA THR A 34 -33.22 -20.27 24.12
C THR A 34 -33.12 -19.17 23.07
N LYS A 35 -34.08 -18.24 23.06
CA LYS A 35 -34.13 -17.14 22.09
C LYS A 35 -33.04 -16.10 22.31
N ILE A 36 -32.69 -15.82 23.56
CA ILE A 36 -31.57 -14.94 23.92
C ILE A 36 -30.27 -15.57 23.44
N ASN A 37 -30.02 -16.85 23.76
CA ASN A 37 -28.82 -17.57 23.32
C ASN A 37 -28.69 -17.62 21.79
N GLN A 38 -29.78 -17.92 21.07
CA GLN A 38 -29.80 -17.88 19.62
C GLN A 38 -29.45 -16.50 19.06
N ARG A 39 -29.99 -15.43 19.66
CA ARG A 39 -29.66 -14.07 19.23
C ARG A 39 -28.24 -13.70 19.57
N MET A 40 -27.75 -14.10 20.74
CA MET A 40 -26.40 -13.81 21.21
C MET A 40 -25.33 -14.43 20.30
N GLN A 41 -25.61 -15.58 19.68
CA GLN A 41 -24.76 -16.18 18.64
C GLN A 41 -24.72 -15.39 17.32
N LEU A 42 -25.71 -14.53 17.05
CA LEU A 42 -25.78 -13.73 15.82
C LEU A 42 -25.16 -12.34 15.98
N VAL A 43 -24.85 -11.92 17.22
CA VAL A 43 -24.25 -10.61 17.47
C VAL A 43 -22.76 -10.78 17.72
N ALA A 44 -21.95 -9.93 17.09
CA ALA A 44 -20.54 -9.83 17.44
C ALA A 44 -20.40 -9.41 18.91
N THR A 45 -19.63 -10.19 19.67
CA THR A 45 -19.29 -9.87 21.05
C THR A 45 -18.23 -8.78 21.10
N LYS A 46 -17.99 -8.24 22.29
CA LYS A 46 -16.90 -7.28 22.49
C LYS A 46 -15.53 -7.89 22.17
N ASP A 47 -15.38 -9.19 22.37
CA ASP A 47 -14.14 -9.92 22.12
C ASP A 47 -13.91 -10.04 20.60
N ASP A 48 -14.94 -10.39 19.82
CA ASP A 48 -14.85 -10.42 18.35
C ASP A 48 -14.40 -9.07 17.77
N ILE A 49 -14.93 -7.97 18.31
CA ILE A 49 -14.56 -6.61 17.91
C ILE A 49 -13.12 -6.29 18.31
N ALA A 50 -12.68 -6.73 19.49
CA ALA A 50 -11.31 -6.54 19.96
C ALA A 50 -10.30 -7.29 19.06
N ASP A 51 -10.61 -8.53 18.72
CA ASP A 51 -9.78 -9.36 17.84
C ASP A 51 -9.70 -8.78 16.43
N LEU A 52 -10.83 -8.37 15.84
CA LEU A 52 -10.84 -7.70 14.55
C LEU A 52 -10.04 -6.40 14.55
N ARG A 53 -10.10 -5.63 15.65
CA ARG A 53 -9.33 -4.39 15.80
C ARG A 53 -7.83 -4.68 15.87
N ILE A 54 -7.41 -5.74 16.56
CA ILE A 54 -6.02 -6.16 16.63
C ILE A 54 -5.55 -6.60 15.25
N ALA A 55 -6.27 -7.52 14.59
CA ALA A 55 -5.95 -7.99 13.25
C ALA A 55 -5.81 -6.84 12.25
N THR A 56 -6.79 -5.92 12.23
CA THR A 56 -6.74 -4.75 11.34
C THR A 56 -5.56 -3.83 11.65
N ARG A 57 -5.22 -3.65 12.94
CA ARG A 57 -4.06 -2.84 13.34
C ARG A 57 -2.75 -3.48 12.89
N ASP A 58 -2.64 -4.79 12.99
CA ASP A 58 -1.46 -5.55 12.60
C ASP A 58 -1.28 -5.50 11.07
N ASP A 59 -2.36 -5.70 10.30
CA ASP A 59 -2.35 -5.53 8.84
C ASP A 59 -1.90 -4.12 8.42
N ILE A 60 -2.42 -3.08 9.09
CA ILE A 60 -1.99 -1.69 8.85
C ILE A 60 -0.51 -1.51 9.18
N SER A 61 0.00 -2.19 10.21
CA SER A 61 1.42 -2.09 10.58
C SER A 61 2.33 -2.73 9.53
N VAL A 62 1.94 -3.89 8.99
CA VAL A 62 2.65 -4.58 7.92
C VAL A 62 2.66 -3.73 6.66
N LEU A 63 1.50 -3.21 6.24
CA LEU A 63 1.39 -2.32 5.08
C LEU A 63 2.28 -1.08 5.20
N ARG A 64 2.39 -0.49 6.40
CA ARG A 64 3.29 0.66 6.63
C ARG A 64 4.76 0.28 6.46
N LEU A 65 5.17 -0.91 6.89
CA LEU A 65 6.53 -1.40 6.70
C LEU A 65 6.83 -1.65 5.22
N GLU A 66 5.92 -2.30 4.50
CA GLU A 66 6.06 -2.52 3.05
C GLU A 66 6.15 -1.20 2.28
N MET A 67 5.31 -0.22 2.61
CA MET A 67 5.37 1.12 2.01
C MET A 67 6.71 1.83 2.29
N ALA A 68 7.27 1.67 3.49
CA ALA A 68 8.58 2.24 3.82
C ALA A 68 9.69 1.58 3.01
N ALA A 69 9.68 0.24 2.90
CA ALA A 69 10.65 -0.51 2.10
C ALA A 69 10.59 -0.14 0.61
N LEU A 70 9.38 -0.02 0.05
CA LEU A 70 9.19 0.41 -1.34
C LEU A 70 9.72 1.83 -1.59
N ARG A 71 9.49 2.76 -0.67
CA ARG A 71 10.03 4.13 -0.78
C ARG A 71 11.55 4.15 -0.79
N GLU A 72 12.19 3.40 0.10
CA GLU A 72 13.66 3.31 0.14
C GLU A 72 14.22 2.67 -1.13
N SER A 73 13.61 1.59 -1.62
CA SER A 73 14.00 0.96 -2.89
C SER A 73 13.90 1.95 -4.05
N LEU A 74 12.76 2.64 -4.18
CA LEU A 74 12.53 3.60 -5.25
C LEU A 74 13.52 4.77 -5.20
N LYS A 75 13.81 5.27 -4.00
CA LYS A 75 14.83 6.32 -3.80
C LYS A 75 16.21 5.83 -4.25
N GLY A 76 16.57 4.59 -3.92
CA GLY A 76 17.82 3.97 -4.36
C GLY A 76 17.90 3.86 -5.88
N ASP A 77 16.83 3.46 -6.54
CA ASP A 77 16.79 3.34 -8.00
C ASP A 77 16.85 4.69 -8.71
N ILE A 78 16.19 5.73 -8.16
CA ILE A 78 16.31 7.10 -8.66
C ILE A 78 17.76 7.59 -8.59
N LEU A 79 18.44 7.38 -7.45
CA LEU A 79 19.84 7.77 -7.29
C LEU A 79 20.76 7.04 -8.29
N LYS A 80 20.54 5.75 -8.53
CA LYS A 80 21.29 5.00 -9.54
C LYS A 80 21.08 5.56 -10.95
N LEU A 81 19.83 5.87 -11.31
CA LEU A 81 19.51 6.46 -12.61
C LEU A 81 20.14 7.85 -12.79
N GLU A 82 20.12 8.68 -11.75
CA GLU A 82 20.74 10.01 -11.76
C GLU A 82 22.25 9.92 -11.99
N VAL A 83 22.94 9.04 -11.25
CA VAL A 83 24.38 8.81 -11.38
C VAL A 83 24.72 8.27 -12.77
N SER A 84 23.99 7.26 -13.26
CA SER A 84 24.23 6.69 -14.60
C SER A 84 24.04 7.73 -15.69
N THR A 85 22.96 8.53 -15.61
CA THR A 85 22.67 9.58 -16.59
C THR A 85 23.77 10.65 -16.58
N HIS A 86 24.25 11.04 -15.41
CA HIS A 86 25.33 12.02 -15.29
C HIS A 86 26.66 11.50 -15.89
N ASP A 87 27.00 10.25 -15.61
CA ASP A 87 28.21 9.61 -16.16
C ASP A 87 28.14 9.48 -17.68
N ASP A 88 26.99 9.03 -18.22
CA ASP A 88 26.79 8.91 -19.66
C ASP A 88 26.85 10.26 -20.37
N ILE A 89 26.27 11.32 -19.80
CA ILE A 89 26.41 12.69 -20.31
C ILE A 89 27.90 13.12 -20.29
N GLY A 90 28.63 12.79 -19.23
CA GLY A 90 30.06 13.08 -19.12
C GLY A 90 30.87 12.41 -20.23
N LYS A 91 30.65 11.12 -20.47
CA LYS A 91 31.28 10.36 -21.56
C LYS A 91 30.93 10.95 -22.93
N MET A 92 29.65 11.21 -23.19
CA MET A 92 29.20 11.81 -24.45
C MET A 92 29.86 13.17 -24.71
N LYS A 93 30.00 14.01 -23.68
CA LYS A 93 30.68 15.31 -23.80
C LYS A 93 32.15 15.14 -24.14
N ASN A 94 32.82 14.18 -23.51
CA ASN A 94 34.23 13.87 -23.78
C ASN A 94 34.42 13.33 -25.22
N ASP A 95 33.59 12.39 -25.63
CA ASP A 95 33.63 11.81 -26.98
C ASP A 95 33.35 12.85 -28.06
N LEU A 96 32.37 13.74 -27.81
CA LEU A 96 32.09 14.87 -28.69
C LEU A 96 33.30 15.82 -28.78
N SER A 97 33.89 16.18 -27.65
CA SER A 97 35.07 17.07 -27.62
C SER A 97 36.25 16.46 -28.39
N ARG A 98 36.49 15.16 -28.20
CA ARG A 98 37.53 14.41 -28.92
C ARG A 98 37.26 14.38 -30.42
N THR A 99 36.01 14.14 -30.82
CA THR A 99 35.60 14.10 -32.23
C THR A 99 35.78 15.46 -32.90
N ILE A 100 35.36 16.54 -32.23
CA ILE A 100 35.54 17.92 -32.71
C ILE A 100 37.03 18.25 -32.88
N TYR A 101 37.86 17.91 -31.88
CA TYR A 101 39.31 18.14 -31.96
C TYR A 101 39.95 17.40 -33.14
N LEU A 102 39.66 16.10 -33.30
CA LEU A 102 40.23 15.32 -34.40
C LEU A 102 39.77 15.82 -35.77
N THR A 103 38.49 16.17 -35.90
CA THR A 103 37.92 16.66 -37.16
C THR A 103 38.49 18.02 -37.53
N SER A 104 38.56 18.96 -36.57
CA SER A 104 39.14 20.28 -36.80
C SER A 104 40.62 20.23 -37.14
N LEU A 105 41.40 19.36 -36.50
CA LEU A 105 42.81 19.15 -36.83
C LEU A 105 42.98 18.58 -38.24
N GLY A 106 42.16 17.59 -38.62
CA GLY A 106 42.16 17.04 -39.98
C GLY A 106 41.80 18.08 -41.05
N GLN A 107 40.80 18.91 -40.78
CA GLN A 107 40.40 20.02 -41.66
C GLN A 107 41.53 21.04 -41.83
N LEU A 108 42.27 21.37 -40.77
CA LEU A 108 43.41 22.27 -40.85
C LEU A 108 44.47 21.74 -41.81
N PHE A 109 44.85 20.46 -41.71
CA PHE A 109 45.79 19.84 -42.64
C PHE A 109 45.28 19.85 -44.08
N ALA A 110 44.00 19.56 -44.30
CA ALA A 110 43.40 19.58 -45.62
C ALA A 110 43.44 20.99 -46.26
N ILE A 111 43.14 22.04 -45.48
CA ILE A 111 43.22 23.44 -45.94
C ILE A 111 44.66 23.80 -46.28
N VAL A 112 45.62 23.48 -45.41
CA VAL A 112 47.05 23.78 -45.66
C VAL A 112 47.53 23.08 -46.93
N ALA A 113 47.22 21.79 -47.10
CA ALA A 113 47.61 21.03 -48.29
C ALA A 113 47.00 21.62 -49.58
N ALA A 114 45.74 22.06 -49.53
CA ALA A 114 45.07 22.70 -50.66
C ALA A 114 45.75 24.02 -51.05
N VAL A 115 46.08 24.88 -50.07
CA VAL A 115 46.77 26.15 -50.31
C VAL A 115 48.15 25.93 -50.92
N VAL A 116 48.95 25.03 -50.36
CA VAL A 116 50.29 24.70 -50.89
C VAL A 116 50.20 24.20 -52.33
N SER A 117 49.27 23.28 -52.61
CA SER A 117 49.05 22.74 -53.96
C SER A 117 48.71 23.84 -54.97
N LEU A 118 47.87 24.80 -54.58
CA LEU A 118 47.52 25.95 -55.43
C LEU A 118 48.72 26.86 -55.71
N THR A 119 49.52 27.17 -54.68
CA THR A 119 50.72 28.02 -54.85
C THR A 119 51.76 27.38 -55.78
N LEU A 120 52.01 26.07 -55.65
CA LEU A 120 52.92 25.34 -56.53
C LEU A 120 52.43 25.30 -57.99
N LEU A 121 51.11 25.21 -58.19
CA LEU A 121 50.50 25.25 -59.52
C LEU A 121 50.62 26.64 -60.17
N LEU A 122 50.51 27.71 -59.38
CA LEU A 122 50.71 29.08 -59.86
C LEU A 122 52.17 29.39 -60.21
N LEU A 123 53.15 28.84 -59.47
CA LEU A 123 54.57 29.04 -59.74
C LEU A 123 55.09 28.28 -60.98
N LYS A 124 54.38 27.22 -61.41
CA LYS A 124 54.74 26.39 -62.58
C LYS A 124 54.19 26.92 -63.91
N LYS A 125 53.39 27.98 -63.90
CA LYS A 125 52.93 28.69 -65.10
C LYS A 125 53.85 29.86 -65.42
#